data_AF-A0A4P9W238-F1
#
_entry.id   AF-A0A4P9W238-F1
#
_cell.length_a   1.000
_cell.length_b   1.000
_cell.length_c   1.000
_cell.angle_alpha   90.00
_cell.angle_beta   90.00
_cell.angle_gamma   90.00
#
_symmetry.space_group_name_H-M   'P 1'
#
loop_
_entity.id
_entity.type
_entity.pdbx_description
1 polymer ?
#
loop_
_entity_poly.entity_id
_entity_poly.type
_entity_poly.pdbx_seq_one_letter_code
_entity_poly.pdbx_strand_id
1 'polypeptide(L)' 'SLQCVNCSTTSTPLWRRDNDGNSLCNACGLYYKLHNTDRPVSMKRPTIKRRRR' A
#
# COMPACT_ATOMS: atom_id res chain seq x y z
N SER A 1 10.34 7.32 -10.48
CA SER A 1 9.07 7.54 -9.77
C SER A 1 8.71 6.26 -9.04
N LEU A 2 8.47 6.29 -7.72
CA LEU A 2 8.14 5.09 -6.94
C LEU A 2 6.61 4.88 -6.98
N GLN A 3 6.17 3.70 -7.40
CA GLN A 3 4.75 3.38 -7.59
C GLN A 3 4.43 2.03 -6.96
N CYS A 4 3.29 1.96 -6.29
CA CYS A 4 2.80 0.71 -5.70
C CYS A 4 2.38 -0.28 -6.79
N VAL A 5 2.94 -1.48 -6.80
CA VAL A 5 2.59 -2.52 -7.79
C VAL A 5 1.13 -2.97 -7.71
N ASN A 6 0.54 -2.96 -6.51
CA ASN A 6 -0.84 -3.43 -6.31
C ASN A 6 -1.91 -2.36 -6.66
N CYS A 7 -1.73 -1.10 -6.22
CA CYS A 7 -2.76 -0.07 -6.37
C CYS A 7 -2.32 1.18 -7.16
N SER A 8 -1.12 1.16 -7.74
CA SER A 8 -0.56 2.24 -8.56
C SER A 8 -0.45 3.61 -7.89
N THR A 9 -0.61 3.70 -6.56
CA THR A 9 -0.40 4.96 -5.84
C THR A 9 1.06 5.38 -5.90
N THR A 10 1.30 6.67 -6.11
CA THR A 10 2.62 7.32 -6.05
C THR A 10 2.81 8.09 -4.74
N SER A 11 1.76 8.18 -3.93
CA SER A 11 1.78 8.82 -2.61
C SER A 11 1.41 7.82 -1.52
N THR A 12 2.26 7.73 -0.50
CA THR A 12 2.08 6.88 0.68
C THR A 12 2.97 7.40 1.81
N PRO A 13 2.55 7.34 3.08
CA PRO A 13 3.37 7.81 4.20
C PRO A 13 4.58 6.90 4.47
N LEU A 14 4.52 5.64 4.01
CA LEU A 14 5.60 4.68 4.13
C LEU A 14 5.55 3.74 2.92
N TRP A 15 6.71 3.46 2.34
CA TRP A 15 6.88 2.43 1.32
C TRP A 15 7.30 1.12 1.98
N ARG A 16 6.75 0.02 1.49
CA ARG A 16 7.07 -1.35 1.89
C ARG A 16 7.62 -2.09 0.67
N ARG A 17 8.36 -3.17 0.92
CA ARG A 17 8.76 -4.13 -0.11
C ARG A 17 8.21 -5.50 0.23
N ASP A 18 7.81 -6.25 -0.77
CA ASP A 18 7.53 -7.68 -0.62
C ASP A 18 8.83 -8.49 -0.71
N ASN A 19 8.70 -9.82 -0.65
CA ASN A 19 9.83 -10.74 -0.72
C ASN A 19 10.53 -10.75 -2.09
N ASP A 20 9.81 -10.38 -3.14
CA ASP A 20 10.32 -10.28 -4.52
C ASP A 20 10.98 -8.91 -4.78
N GLY A 21 10.94 -8.00 -3.80
CA GLY A 21 11.51 -6.67 -3.89
C GLY A 21 10.61 -5.64 -4.55
N ASN A 22 9.35 -5.99 -4.87
CA ASN A 22 8.39 -5.07 -5.46
C ASN A 22 8.00 -3.97 -4.47
N SER A 23 7.74 -2.78 -5.00
CA SER A 23 7.36 -1.62 -4.20
C SER A 23 5.87 -1.63 -3.89
N LEU A 24 5.52 -1.64 -2.60
CA LEU A 24 4.14 -1.58 -2.11
C LEU A 24 3.92 -0.33 -1.26
N CYS A 25 2.74 0.27 -1.37
CA CYS A 25 2.34 1.31 -0.42
C CYS A 25 2.06 0.70 0.96
N ASN A 26 2.05 1.55 2.00
CA ASN A 26 1.84 1.09 3.38
C ASN A 26 0.56 0.27 3.53
N ALA A 27 -0.53 0.73 2.90
CA ALA A 27 -1.82 0.06 3.00
C ALA A 27 -1.85 -1.31 2.30
N CYS A 28 -1.24 -1.44 1.11
CA CYS A 28 -1.20 -2.72 0.39
C CYS A 28 -0.29 -3.73 1.10
N GLY A 29 0.90 -3.31 1.53
CA GLY A 29 1.81 -4.21 2.25
C GLY A 29 1.27 -4.65 3.61
N LEU A 30 0.58 -3.77 4.35
CA LEU A 30 -0.09 -4.16 5.60
C LEU A 30 -1.26 -5.11 5.36
N TYR A 31 -2.05 -4.88 4.31
CA TYR A 31 -3.18 -5.73 3.97
C TYR A 31 -2.72 -7.14 3.60
N TYR A 32 -1.71 -7.26 2.74
CA TYR A 32 -1.14 -8.56 2.37
C TYR A 32 -0.57 -9.29 3.58
N LYS A 33 0.17 -8.60 4.47
CA LYS A 33 0.69 -9.21 5.69
C LYS A 33 -0.40 -9.75 6.62
N LEU A 34 -1.57 -9.11 6.66
CA LEU A 34 -2.67 -9.51 7.54
C LEU A 34 -3.57 -10.58 6.94
N HIS A 35 -3.83 -10.50 5.63
CA HIS A 35 -4.84 -11.33 4.96
C HIS A 35 -4.24 -12.36 3.99
N ASN A 36 -2.93 -12.32 3.77
CA ASN A 36 -2.20 -13.16 2.81
C ASN A 36 -2.80 -13.13 1.40
N THR A 37 -3.40 -11.99 1.02
CA THR A 37 -4.02 -11.74 -0.28
C THR A 37 -3.89 -10.27 -0.65
N ASP A 38 -4.04 -9.97 -1.94
CA ASP A 38 -3.90 -8.63 -2.48
C ASP A 38 -5.01 -7.69 -2.02
N ARG A 39 -4.63 -6.43 -1.76
CA ARG A 39 -5.61 -5.42 -1.36
C ARG A 39 -6.55 -5.10 -2.52
N PRO A 40 -7.88 -5.29 -2.39
CA PRO A 40 -8.80 -4.98 -3.46
C PRO A 40 -8.80 -3.46 -3.75
N VAL A 41 -8.79 -3.12 -5.04
CA VAL A 41 -8.69 -1.72 -5.51
C VAL A 41 -9.88 -0.88 -5.05
N SER A 42 -11.05 -1.50 -4.84
CA SER A 42 -12.25 -0.86 -4.28
C SER A 42 -12.02 -0.24 -2.89
N MET A 43 -11.05 -0.73 -2.12
CA MET A 43 -10.70 -0.16 -0.81
C MET A 43 -9.72 1.02 -0.91
N LYS A 44 -9.21 1.34 -2.11
CA LYS A 44 -8.30 2.48 -2.31
C LYS A 44 -9.05 3.77 -2.05
N ARG A 45 -8.54 4.59 -1.12
CA ARG A 45 -9.06 5.93 -0.84
C ARG A 45 -8.16 6.96 -1.52
N PRO A 46 -8.72 8.03 -2.11
CA PRO A 46 -7.93 9.08 -2.77
C PRO A 46 -7.17 9.94 -1.75
N THR A 47 -7.70 10.09 -0.53
CA THR A 47 -7.12 10.95 0.51
C THR A 47 -6.49 10.13 1.64
N ILE A 48 -5.23 10.43 1.96
CA ILE A 48 -4.51 9.86 3.09
C ILE A 48 -4.93 10.61 4.36
N LYS A 49 -5.70 9.97 5.23
CA LYS A 49 -6.10 10.55 6.51
C LYS A 49 -4.97 10.42 7.54
N ARG A 50 -4.52 11.55 8.08
CA ARG A 50 -3.58 11.59 9.21
C ARG A 50 -4.34 11.33 10.51
N ARG A 51 -3.89 10.36 11.31
CA ARG A 51 -4.40 10.14 12.67
C ARG A 51 -3.63 11.05 13.63
N ARG A 52 -4.30 11.65 14.63
CA ARG A 52 -3.61 12.21 15.80
C ARG A 52 -3.03 11.04 16.60
N ARG A 53 -1.75 11.14 16.94
CA ARG A 53 -1.03 10.14 17.71
C ARG A 53 -1.12 10.46 19.18
#